data_AF-A0A264VWM0-F1
#
_entry.id   AF-A0A264VWM0-F1
#
_cell.length_a   1.000
_cell.length_b   1.000
_cell.length_c   1.000
_cell.angle_alpha   90.00
_cell.angle_beta   90.00
_cell.angle_gamma   90.00
#
_symmetry.space_group_name_H-M   'P 1'
#
loop_
_entity.id
_entity.type
_entity.pdbx_description
1 polymer ?
#
loop_
_entity_poly.entity_id
_entity_poly.type
_entity_poly.pdbx_seq_one_letter_code
_entity_poly.pdbx_strand_id
1 'polypeptide(L)'
;MKKLIVTAVLASSFLLFGCGDPNQEIIDKVTKRIESREDMFPYKLEFKDLTFIPDDPKNSDNGTLCGEIKLSQKSSIKPDKQPHIFFSDMSKEINQAIGNNEYFKFEYVVKSDLANPKETKPIMLIYPYDQQELEFWRLGCNR
;
A
#
# COMPACT_ATOMS: atom_id res chain seq x y z
N MET A 1 -18.02 -52.83 12.02
CA MET A 1 -18.50 -51.63 12.75
C MET A 1 -17.33 -50.85 13.31
N LYS A 2 -16.88 -49.79 12.64
CA LYS A 2 -16.00 -48.78 13.25
C LYS A 2 -16.52 -47.41 12.83
N LYS A 3 -16.70 -46.58 13.86
CA LYS A 3 -17.64 -45.46 13.92
C LYS A 3 -17.08 -44.25 13.18
N LEU A 4 -17.95 -43.62 12.36
CA LEU A 4 -17.80 -42.22 11.99
C LEU A 4 -17.78 -41.38 13.26
N ILE A 5 -16.80 -40.50 13.40
CA ILE A 5 -16.88 -39.36 14.30
C ILE A 5 -16.79 -38.13 13.43
N VAL A 6 -17.97 -37.60 13.13
CA VAL A 6 -18.14 -36.19 12.77
C VAL A 6 -18.14 -35.42 14.08
N THR A 7 -17.24 -34.47 14.21
CA THR A 7 -17.39 -33.37 15.16
C THR A 7 -17.06 -32.08 14.43
N ALA A 8 -18.12 -31.48 13.89
CA ALA A 8 -18.17 -30.07 13.56
C ALA A 8 -18.45 -29.31 14.85
N VAL A 9 -17.45 -28.64 15.42
CA VAL A 9 -17.64 -27.50 16.34
C VAL A 9 -16.41 -26.59 16.29
N LEU A 10 -16.54 -25.47 15.57
CA LEU A 10 -16.04 -24.15 15.97
C LEU A 10 -17.14 -23.19 15.51
N ALA A 11 -18.24 -23.04 16.25
CA ALA A 11 -18.38 -22.01 17.29
C ALA A 11 -17.69 -20.71 16.82
N SER A 12 -18.37 -19.91 16.01
CA SER A 12 -19.19 -18.80 16.49
C SER A 12 -18.47 -17.90 17.50
N SER A 13 -17.50 -17.16 16.97
CA SER A 13 -16.96 -15.90 17.50
C SER A 13 -16.12 -15.40 16.33
N PHE A 14 -16.54 -14.40 15.55
CA PHE A 14 -16.52 -13.00 15.92
C PHE A 14 -17.65 -12.23 15.21
N LEU A 15 -18.77 -12.02 15.90
CA LEU A 15 -19.56 -10.80 15.71
C LEU A 15 -19.11 -9.82 16.81
N LEU A 16 -17.96 -9.19 16.57
CA LEU A 16 -17.59 -7.95 17.24
C LEU A 16 -17.53 -6.88 16.16
N PHE A 17 -18.70 -6.39 15.76
CA PHE A 17 -18.82 -5.04 15.21
C PHE A 17 -18.54 -4.04 16.35
N GLY A 18 -17.33 -4.06 16.89
CA GLY A 18 -16.76 -2.91 17.57
C GLY A 18 -16.47 -1.86 16.51
N CYS A 19 -16.66 -0.59 16.82
CA CYS A 19 -16.30 0.53 15.95
C CYS A 19 -14.99 0.24 15.23
N GLY A 20 -15.06 -0.09 13.94
CA GLY A 20 -13.87 -0.25 13.12
C GLY A 20 -13.10 1.05 13.22
N ASP A 21 -11.80 0.97 13.47
CA ASP A 21 -10.94 2.14 13.42
C ASP A 21 -11.13 2.78 12.03
N PRO A 22 -11.68 4.00 11.94
CA PRO A 22 -11.93 4.66 10.65
C PRO A 22 -10.66 4.75 9.79
N ASN A 23 -9.49 4.86 10.44
CA ASN A 23 -8.21 4.85 9.75
C ASN A 23 -7.91 3.50 9.11
N GLN A 24 -8.23 2.39 9.79
CA GLN A 24 -8.04 1.06 9.23
C GLN A 24 -8.96 0.81 8.03
N GLU A 25 -10.20 1.29 8.07
CA GLU A 25 -11.12 1.17 6.92
C GLU A 25 -10.60 1.94 5.70
N ILE A 26 -10.05 3.15 5.91
CA ILE A 26 -9.43 3.94 4.84
C ILE A 26 -8.20 3.22 4.30
N ILE A 27 -7.32 2.73 5.17
CA ILE A 27 -6.11 1.98 4.79
C ILE A 27 -6.48 0.77 3.92
N ASP A 28 -7.48 -0.01 4.31
CA ASP A 28 -7.92 -1.20 3.57
C ASP A 28 -8.48 -0.83 2.18
N LYS A 29 -9.28 0.25 2.09
CA LYS A 29 -9.80 0.75 0.81
C LYS A 29 -8.68 1.21 -0.11
N VAL A 30 -7.72 1.97 0.42
CA VAL A 30 -6.62 2.56 -0.35
C VAL A 30 -5.63 1.51 -0.81
N THR A 31 -5.25 0.55 0.04
CA THR A 31 -4.36 -0.56 -0.35
C THR A 31 -4.97 -1.42 -1.45
N LYS A 32 -6.24 -1.80 -1.33
CA LYS A 32 -6.98 -2.52 -2.39
C LYS A 32 -7.04 -1.71 -3.70
N ARG A 33 -7.20 -0.39 -3.60
CA ARG A 33 -7.16 0.51 -4.75
C ARG A 33 -5.79 0.50 -5.41
N ILE A 34 -4.72 0.63 -4.64
CA ILE A 34 -3.32 0.56 -5.11
C ILE A 34 -3.06 -0.76 -5.85
N GLU A 35 -3.48 -1.89 -5.28
CA GLU A 35 -3.33 -3.23 -5.90
C GLU A 35 -4.02 -3.37 -7.27
N SER A 36 -5.07 -2.58 -7.51
CA SER A 36 -5.85 -2.60 -8.74
C SER A 36 -5.34 -1.65 -9.84
N ARG A 37 -4.36 -0.78 -9.54
CA ARG A 37 -3.83 0.18 -10.52
C ARG A 37 -3.05 -0.53 -11.61
N GLU A 38 -3.09 0.01 -12.83
CA GLU A 38 -2.41 -0.56 -14.00
C GLU A 38 -0.90 -0.72 -13.81
N ASP A 39 -0.24 0.26 -13.15
CA ASP A 39 1.19 0.28 -12.87
C ASP A 39 1.60 -0.66 -11.72
N MET A 40 0.65 -1.14 -10.92
CA MET A 40 0.88 -1.98 -9.74
C MET A 40 0.32 -3.40 -9.88
N PHE A 41 -0.70 -3.59 -10.71
CA PHE A 41 -1.38 -4.86 -10.96
C PHE A 41 -0.44 -6.03 -11.34
N PRO A 42 0.64 -5.82 -12.13
CA PRO A 42 1.62 -6.88 -12.43
C PRO A 42 2.43 -7.36 -11.22
N TYR A 43 2.33 -6.71 -10.06
CA TYR A 43 3.12 -6.99 -8.87
C TYR A 43 2.25 -7.53 -7.73
N LYS A 44 2.83 -8.38 -6.88
CA LYS A 44 2.31 -8.66 -5.54
C LYS A 44 2.88 -7.61 -4.61
N LEU A 45 2.02 -6.99 -3.81
CA LEU A 45 2.36 -5.91 -2.90
C LEU A 45 2.31 -6.43 -1.47
N GLU A 46 3.38 -6.20 -0.71
CA GLU A 46 3.44 -6.46 0.73
C GLU A 46 3.58 -5.11 1.44
N PHE A 47 2.57 -4.71 2.20
CA PHE A 47 2.57 -3.45 2.94
C PHE A 47 2.97 -3.66 4.41
N LYS A 48 3.68 -2.69 5.01
CA LYS A 48 3.92 -2.63 6.45
C LYS A 48 4.03 -1.20 6.95
N ASP A 49 3.89 -1.03 8.26
CA ASP A 49 4.01 0.25 8.96
C ASP A 49 3.12 1.36 8.34
N LEU A 50 1.90 0.99 7.96
CA LEU A 50 0.94 1.88 7.30
C LEU A 50 0.39 2.91 8.30
N THR A 51 0.41 4.18 7.90
CA THR A 51 -0.14 5.29 8.66
C THR A 51 -0.92 6.21 7.73
N PHE A 52 -2.17 6.48 8.08
CA PHE A 52 -2.98 7.47 7.38
C PHE A 52 -2.93 8.81 8.12
N ILE A 53 -2.54 9.86 7.40
CA ILE A 53 -2.42 11.22 7.92
C ILE A 53 -3.52 12.06 7.25
N PRO A 54 -4.60 12.41 7.96
CA PRO A 54 -5.69 13.19 7.37
C PRO A 54 -5.23 14.63 7.09
N ASP A 55 -5.74 15.23 6.00
CA ASP A 55 -5.47 16.64 5.68
C ASP A 55 -6.11 17.58 6.72
N ASP A 56 -7.25 17.17 7.28
CA ASP A 56 -7.96 17.84 8.37
C ASP A 56 -8.33 16.79 9.44
N PRO A 57 -7.91 16.94 10.71
CA PRO A 57 -8.28 16.02 11.79
C PRO A 57 -9.79 15.82 11.98
N LYS A 58 -10.63 16.72 11.45
CA LYS A 58 -12.09 16.64 11.49
C LYS A 58 -12.70 16.00 10.23
N ASN A 59 -11.93 15.82 9.17
CA ASN A 59 -12.36 15.23 7.91
C ASN A 59 -11.30 14.23 7.41
N SER A 60 -11.54 12.95 7.71
CA SER A 60 -10.64 11.85 7.37
C SER A 60 -10.77 11.35 5.92
N ASP A 61 -11.64 11.94 5.09
CA ASP A 61 -11.87 11.44 3.73
C ASP A 61 -10.73 11.81 2.76
N ASN A 62 -9.88 12.77 3.13
CA ASN A 62 -8.69 13.16 2.39
C ASN A 62 -7.46 13.08 3.28
N GLY A 63 -6.31 12.78 2.69
CA GLY A 63 -5.07 12.74 3.42
C GLY A 63 -3.97 12.04 2.65
N THR A 64 -3.00 11.55 3.40
CA THR A 64 -1.84 10.87 2.86
C THR A 64 -1.68 9.52 3.53
N LEU A 65 -1.66 8.45 2.74
CA LEU A 65 -1.25 7.14 3.21
C LEU A 65 0.27 7.03 3.04
N CYS A 66 0.96 6.84 4.16
CA CYS A 66 2.38 6.58 4.22
C CYS A 66 2.62 5.15 4.69
N GLY A 67 3.75 4.58 4.30
CA GLY A 67 4.26 3.36 4.91
C GLY A 67 5.39 2.75 4.12
N GLU A 68 5.51 1.44 4.19
CA GLU A 68 6.45 0.66 3.40
C GLU A 68 5.71 -0.31 2.49
N ILE A 69 6.24 -0.47 1.28
CA ILE A 69 5.71 -1.38 0.27
C ILE A 69 6.84 -2.15 -0.38
N LYS A 70 6.69 -3.47 -0.46
CA LYS A 70 7.59 -4.35 -1.20
C LYS A 70 6.85 -4.88 -2.42
N LEU A 71 7.51 -4.82 -3.57
CA LEU A 71 6.96 -5.23 -4.86
C LEU A 71 7.68 -6.47 -5.37
N SER A 72 6.90 -7.52 -5.70
CA SER A 72 7.43 -8.71 -6.37
C SER A 72 6.62 -9.00 -7.64
N GLN A 73 7.31 -9.18 -8.78
CA GLN A 73 6.62 -9.39 -10.05
C GLN A 73 5.84 -10.71 -10.05
N LYS A 74 4.58 -10.68 -10.48
CA LYS A 74 3.79 -11.89 -10.74
C LYS A 74 4.34 -12.55 -12.01
N SER A 75 4.78 -13.80 -11.91
CA SER A 75 5.38 -14.53 -13.04
C SER A 75 4.48 -14.64 -14.28
N SER A 76 3.17 -14.54 -14.10
CA SER A 76 2.17 -14.67 -15.16
C SER A 76 1.79 -13.36 -15.85
N ILE A 77 2.31 -12.20 -15.42
CA ILE A 77 1.89 -10.89 -15.92
C ILE A 77 3.11 -10.04 -16.26
N LYS A 78 3.25 -9.66 -17.53
CA LYS A 78 4.26 -8.71 -17.96
C LYS A 78 3.76 -7.28 -17.67
N PRO A 79 4.56 -6.41 -17.02
CA PRO A 79 4.15 -5.04 -16.78
C PRO A 79 4.14 -4.24 -18.08
N ASP A 80 2.99 -3.66 -18.42
CA ASP A 80 2.85 -2.69 -19.50
C ASP A 80 3.36 -1.31 -19.06
N LYS A 81 3.25 -1.01 -17.76
CA LYS A 81 3.81 0.16 -17.09
C LYS A 81 4.60 -0.26 -15.87
N GLN A 82 5.71 0.42 -15.60
CA GLN A 82 6.48 0.22 -14.39
C GLN A 82 6.07 1.25 -13.33
N PRO A 83 6.08 0.88 -12.04
CA PRO A 83 5.91 1.82 -10.95
C PRO A 83 7.04 2.85 -10.97
N HIS A 84 6.70 4.08 -10.59
CA HIS A 84 7.67 5.17 -10.56
C HIS A 84 8.42 5.16 -9.23
N ILE A 85 9.75 5.11 -9.29
CA ILE A 85 10.63 5.19 -8.12
C ILE A 85 11.36 6.52 -8.18
N PHE A 86 11.24 7.30 -7.11
CA PHE A 86 11.80 8.63 -6.97
C PHE A 86 13.22 8.57 -6.41
N PHE A 87 14.10 9.38 -6.99
CA PHE A 87 15.50 9.56 -6.62
C PHE A 87 15.82 11.06 -6.56
N SER A 88 16.55 11.48 -5.54
CA SER A 88 17.21 12.79 -5.46
C SER A 88 18.25 12.96 -6.58
N ASP A 89 18.89 11.86 -6.97
CA ASP A 89 19.88 11.80 -8.03
C ASP A 89 19.32 11.14 -9.30
N MET A 90 18.83 11.98 -10.22
CA MET A 90 18.29 11.54 -11.52
C MET A 90 19.31 10.78 -12.40
N SER A 91 20.62 10.86 -12.11
CA SER A 91 21.63 10.08 -12.83
C SER A 91 21.62 8.58 -12.45
N LYS A 92 20.92 8.24 -11.36
CA LYS A 92 20.76 6.89 -10.82
C LYS A 92 19.38 6.28 -11.11
N GLU A 93 18.63 6.78 -12.10
CA GLU A 93 17.43 6.12 -12.71
C GLU A 93 17.76 4.76 -13.40
N ILE A 94 18.81 4.10 -12.93
CA ILE A 94 19.35 2.85 -13.39
C ILE A 94 18.39 1.77 -12.95
N ASN A 95 17.52 1.30 -13.84
CA ASN A 95 17.12 -0.10 -14.09
C ASN A 95 17.24 -1.11 -12.91
N GLN A 96 16.93 -0.73 -11.68
CA GLN A 96 17.16 -1.54 -10.48
C GLN A 96 15.83 -2.02 -9.91
N ALA A 97 15.46 -3.18 -10.46
CA ALA A 97 14.98 -4.36 -9.76
C ALA A 97 13.81 -4.18 -8.78
N ILE A 98 12.64 -3.98 -9.36
CA ILE A 98 11.44 -4.63 -8.80
C ILE A 98 11.74 -6.13 -8.70
N GLY A 99 11.76 -6.67 -7.49
CA GLY A 99 12.15 -8.07 -7.23
C GLY A 99 13.34 -8.27 -6.27
N ASN A 100 14.00 -7.22 -5.79
CA ASN A 100 15.13 -7.33 -4.85
C ASN A 100 14.76 -7.65 -3.39
N ASN A 101 13.52 -8.06 -3.10
CA ASN A 101 13.00 -8.28 -1.74
C ASN A 101 13.06 -7.07 -0.79
N GLU A 102 13.37 -5.87 -1.29
CA GLU A 102 13.47 -4.65 -0.50
C GLU A 102 12.10 -3.97 -0.32
N TYR A 103 11.94 -3.31 0.83
CA TYR A 103 10.79 -2.42 1.09
C TYR A 103 11.15 -1.00 0.68
N PHE A 104 10.29 -0.40 -0.13
CA PHE A 104 10.33 1.01 -0.49
C PHE A 104 9.48 1.78 0.51
N LYS A 105 9.95 2.94 0.95
CA LYS A 105 9.06 3.92 1.60
C LYS A 105 8.10 4.44 0.53
N PHE A 106 6.84 4.62 0.87
CA PHE A 106 5.89 5.17 -0.10
C PHE A 106 4.97 6.22 0.49
N GLU A 107 4.47 7.06 -0.40
CA GLU A 107 3.45 8.07 -0.14
C GLU A 107 2.35 7.97 -1.21
N TYR A 108 1.10 8.03 -0.76
CA TYR A 108 -0.07 8.08 -1.62
C TYR A 108 -1.08 9.11 -1.13
N VAL A 109 -1.34 10.13 -1.95
CA VAL A 109 -2.35 11.15 -1.65
C VAL A 109 -3.73 10.59 -1.91
N VAL A 110 -4.50 10.42 -0.84
CA VAL A 110 -5.88 9.94 -0.84
C VAL A 110 -6.82 11.12 -1.02
N LYS A 111 -7.67 11.05 -2.03
CA LYS A 111 -8.80 11.99 -2.21
C LYS A 111 -10.11 11.28 -1.89
N SER A 112 -11.10 12.06 -1.46
CA SER A 112 -12.43 11.59 -1.05
C SER A 112 -13.17 10.80 -2.13
N ASP A 113 -12.87 11.06 -3.41
CA ASP A 113 -13.34 10.28 -4.54
C ASP A 113 -12.37 9.15 -4.90
N LEU A 114 -12.17 8.20 -3.97
CA LEU A 114 -11.41 6.96 -4.22
C LEU A 114 -12.01 6.10 -5.32
N ALA A 115 -13.29 6.32 -5.65
CA ALA A 115 -13.99 5.65 -6.74
C ALA A 115 -13.59 6.19 -8.12
N ASN A 116 -12.88 7.32 -8.21
CA ASN A 116 -12.52 7.93 -9.47
C ASN A 116 -11.51 7.09 -10.25
N PRO A 117 -11.86 6.48 -11.39
CA PRO A 117 -10.93 5.68 -12.16
C PRO A 117 -9.84 6.52 -12.86
N LYS A 118 -9.99 7.85 -12.93
CA LYS A 118 -9.03 8.77 -13.59
C LYS A 118 -7.95 9.31 -12.65
N GLU A 119 -7.76 8.68 -11.49
CA GLU A 119 -6.72 9.07 -10.55
C GLU A 119 -5.33 8.80 -11.16
N THR A 120 -4.68 9.86 -11.65
CA THR A 120 -3.44 9.78 -12.44
C THR A 120 -2.17 10.01 -11.63
N LYS A 121 -2.28 10.41 -10.35
CA LYS A 121 -1.07 10.65 -9.55
C LYS A 121 -0.34 9.32 -9.33
N PRO A 122 0.98 9.26 -9.61
CA PRO A 122 1.76 8.07 -9.33
C PRO A 122 1.84 7.86 -7.81
N ILE A 123 1.93 6.59 -7.40
CA ILE A 123 2.40 6.28 -6.05
C ILE A 123 3.87 6.67 -6.00
N MET A 124 4.25 7.45 -4.99
CA MET A 124 5.63 7.84 -4.82
C MET A 124 6.35 6.72 -4.07
N LEU A 125 7.17 5.95 -4.77
CA LEU A 125 8.07 4.97 -4.16
C LEU A 125 9.43 5.61 -3.99
N ILE A 126 9.98 5.59 -2.78
CA ILE A 126 11.27 6.19 -2.46
C ILE A 126 12.30 5.08 -2.34
N TYR A 127 13.41 5.27 -3.03
CA TYR A 127 14.49 4.29 -3.06
C TYR A 127 15.09 4.09 -1.64
N PRO A 128 15.31 2.83 -1.19
CA PRO A 128 15.72 2.56 0.20
C PRO A 128 17.08 3.13 0.61
N TYR A 129 17.93 3.51 -0.35
CA TYR A 129 19.26 4.06 -0.10
C TYR A 129 19.37 5.55 -0.41
N ASP A 130 18.27 6.21 -0.79
CA ASP A 130 18.23 7.65 -1.00
C ASP A 130 17.99 8.39 0.31
N GLN A 131 19.06 8.72 1.03
CA GLN A 131 18.94 9.36 2.35
C GLN A 131 18.22 10.70 2.32
N GLN A 132 18.35 11.46 1.23
CA GLN A 132 17.71 12.78 1.13
C GLN A 132 16.20 12.64 0.98
N GLU A 133 15.74 11.80 0.04
CA GLU A 133 14.30 11.56 -0.14
C GLU A 133 13.68 10.87 1.08
N LEU A 134 14.42 9.97 1.73
CA LEU A 134 13.96 9.34 2.97
C LEU A 134 13.80 10.35 4.12
N GLU A 135 14.63 11.38 4.19
CA GLU A 135 14.49 12.46 5.17
C GLU A 135 13.24 13.29 4.89
N PHE A 136 13.01 13.68 3.63
CA PHE A 136 11.78 14.39 3.24
C PHE A 136 10.53 13.57 3.52
N TRP A 137 10.55 12.28 3.22
CA TRP A 137 9.46 11.37 3.54
C TRP A 137 9.18 11.32 5.04
N ARG A 138 10.21 11.23 5.89
CA ARG A 138 10.03 11.23 7.35
C ARG A 138 9.36 12.51 7.85
N LEU A 139 9.70 13.67 7.28
CA LEU A 139 9.09 14.95 7.64
C LEU A 139 7.61 15.04 7.23
N GLY A 140 7.25 14.41 6.11
CA GLY A 140 5.85 14.33 5.65
C GLY A 140 5.02 13.28 6.39
N CYS A 141 5.63 12.13 6.68
CA CYS A 141 4.94 10.91 7.12
C CYS A 141 5.05 10.56 8.60
N ASN A 142 5.93 11.20 9.38
CA ASN A 142 6.01 11.04 10.84
C ASN A 142 5.41 12.24 11.60
N ARG A 143 4.35 12.85 11.08
CA ARG A 143 3.66 13.96 11.75
C ARG A 143 2.86 13.47 12.96
#